data_AF-A0A0P0XKF3-F1
#
_entry.id   AF-A0A0P0XKF3-F1
#
_cell.length_a   1.000
_cell.length_b   1.000
_cell.length_c   1.000
_cell.angle_alpha   90.00
_cell.angle_beta   90.00
_cell.angle_gamma   90.00
#
_symmetry.space_group_name_H-M   'P 1'
#
loop_
_entity.id
_entity.type
_entity.pdbx_description
1 polymer ?
#
loop_
_entity_poly.entity_id
_entity_poly.type
_entity_poly.pdbx_seq_one_letter_code
_entity_poly.pdbx_strand_id
1 'polypeptide(L)'
;MDDAGEICSFSRSSSSAREDDEEDQRWAALEKLPTYDRARTALLAMPPDGELREVNVQRLAAVERRALLQRVAGVADDHARFLAKFKERVDR
;
A
#
# COMPACT_ATOMS: atom_id res chain seq x y z
N MET A 1 -43.32 -5.98 -30.84
CA MET A 1 -42.04 -5.40 -31.32
C MET A 1 -41.27 -5.10 -30.06
N ASP A 2 -40.63 -6.16 -29.58
CA ASP A 2 -39.98 -6.26 -28.29
C ASP A 2 -38.55 -5.80 -28.49
N ASP A 3 -38.31 -4.51 -28.30
CA ASP A 3 -36.96 -3.96 -28.27
C ASP A 3 -36.40 -4.22 -26.87
N ALA A 4 -35.67 -5.33 -26.76
CA ALA A 4 -34.91 -5.70 -25.57
C ALA A 4 -33.73 -4.73 -25.41
N GLY A 5 -34.05 -3.54 -24.90
CA GLY A 5 -33.06 -2.57 -24.47
C GLY A 5 -32.29 -3.12 -23.28
N GLU A 6 -31.18 -3.77 -23.59
CA GLU A 6 -30.11 -4.15 -22.67
C GLU A 6 -29.52 -2.87 -22.06
N ILE A 7 -30.15 -2.36 -21.00
CA ILE A 7 -29.61 -1.24 -20.24
C ILE A 7 -28.49 -1.76 -19.33
N CYS A 8 -27.29 -1.37 -19.75
CA CYS A 8 -25.99 -1.77 -19.23
C CYS A 8 -25.91 -1.73 -17.70
N SER A 9 -25.64 -2.90 -17.12
CA SER A 9 -25.18 -3.05 -15.75
C SER A 9 -23.77 -2.48 -15.60
N PHE A 10 -23.69 -1.17 -15.36
CA PHE A 10 -22.57 -0.55 -14.67
C PHE A 10 -23.12 0.16 -13.44
N SER A 11 -23.76 -0.61 -12.56
CA SER A 11 -23.96 -0.22 -11.16
C SER A 11 -22.60 -0.22 -10.48
N ARG A 12 -21.85 0.84 -10.75
CA ARG A 12 -20.55 1.16 -10.17
C ARG A 12 -20.76 1.35 -8.67
N SER A 13 -20.49 0.32 -7.88
CA SER A 13 -20.13 0.48 -6.47
C SER A 13 -18.82 1.28 -6.44
N SER A 14 -18.94 2.60 -6.54
CA SER A 14 -17.84 3.49 -6.94
C SER A 14 -17.06 4.09 -5.77
N SER A 15 -17.11 3.51 -4.56
CA SER A 15 -16.33 4.04 -3.44
C SER A 15 -14.95 3.37 -3.37
N SER A 16 -14.88 2.04 -3.27
CA SER A 16 -13.60 1.33 -3.10
C SER A 16 -12.68 1.42 -4.31
N ALA A 17 -13.22 1.31 -5.53
CA ALA A 17 -12.41 1.40 -6.75
C ALA A 17 -11.67 2.76 -6.90
N ARG A 18 -12.22 3.84 -6.33
CA ARG A 18 -11.58 5.16 -6.39
C ARG A 18 -10.35 5.26 -5.48
N GLU A 19 -10.37 4.59 -4.33
CA GLU A 19 -9.25 4.58 -3.39
C GLU A 19 -8.07 3.80 -4.00
N ASP A 20 -8.35 2.67 -4.65
CA ASP A 20 -7.35 1.91 -5.41
C ASP A 20 -6.74 2.75 -6.55
N ASP A 21 -7.57 3.47 -7.32
CA ASP A 21 -7.09 4.36 -8.39
C ASP A 21 -6.13 5.46 -7.87
N GLU A 22 -6.37 5.97 -6.65
CA GLU A 22 -5.49 6.97 -6.02
C GLU A 22 -4.19 6.34 -5.51
N GLU A 23 -4.25 5.14 -4.93
CA GLU A 23 -3.06 4.40 -4.50
C GLU A 23 -2.17 4.06 -5.71
N ASP A 24 -2.75 3.57 -6.81
CA ASP A 24 -2.04 3.25 -8.05
C ASP A 24 -1.32 4.48 -8.62
N GLN A 25 -1.96 5.65 -8.60
CA GLN A 25 -1.34 6.91 -9.03
C GLN A 25 -0.14 7.30 -8.15
N ARG A 26 -0.22 7.06 -6.83
CA ARG A 26 0.89 7.32 -5.91
C ARG A 26 2.03 6.32 -6.11
N TRP A 27 1.73 5.04 -6.36
CA TRP A 27 2.74 4.05 -6.73
C TRP A 27 3.47 4.42 -8.03
N ALA A 28 2.74 4.88 -9.04
CA ALA A 28 3.33 5.35 -10.29
C ALA A 28 4.22 6.60 -10.10
N ALA A 29 3.91 7.45 -9.13
CA ALA A 29 4.77 8.58 -8.75
C ALA A 29 6.06 8.11 -8.06
N LEU A 30 5.94 7.17 -7.12
CA LEU A 30 7.10 6.58 -6.44
C LEU A 30 8.02 5.82 -7.38
N GLU A 31 7.49 5.17 -8.41
CA GLU A 31 8.29 4.44 -9.38
C GLU A 31 9.22 5.38 -10.18
N LYS A 32 8.82 6.64 -10.38
CA LYS A 32 9.59 7.67 -11.07
C LYS A 32 10.73 8.25 -10.23
N LEU A 33 10.78 7.96 -8.92
CA LEU A 33 11.85 8.44 -8.06
C LEU A 33 13.20 7.77 -8.39
N PRO A 34 14.33 8.46 -8.12
CA PRO A 34 15.64 7.82 -8.13
C PRO A 34 15.67 6.59 -7.21
N THR A 35 16.51 5.60 -7.55
CA THR A 35 16.58 4.32 -6.83
C THR A 35 16.74 4.48 -5.32
N TYR A 36 17.53 5.47 -4.90
CA TYR A 36 17.81 5.73 -3.49
C TYR A 36 16.58 6.21 -2.71
N ASP A 37 15.83 7.14 -3.29
CA ASP A 37 14.62 7.69 -2.68
C ASP A 37 13.49 6.65 -2.71
N ARG A 38 13.37 5.91 -3.82
CA ARG A 38 12.39 4.82 -3.95
C ARG A 38 12.58 3.72 -2.91
N ALA A 39 13.83 3.36 -2.59
CA ALA A 39 14.11 2.34 -1.58
C ALA A 39 13.77 2.77 -0.13
N ARG A 40 13.53 4.07 0.09
CA ARG A 40 13.31 4.65 1.42
C ARG A 40 11.96 5.29 1.60
N THR A 41 11.17 5.36 0.54
CA THR A 41 9.83 5.94 0.56
C THR A 41 8.82 4.81 0.54
N ALA A 42 7.83 4.89 1.41
CA ALA A 42 6.74 3.92 1.49
C ALA A 42 5.41 4.63 1.57
N LEU A 43 4.35 3.99 1.08
CA LEU A 43 2.96 4.40 1.30
C LEU A 43 2.40 3.63 2.50
N LEU A 44 1.90 4.35 3.50
CA LEU A 44 1.29 3.78 4.70
C LEU A 44 -0.09 4.36 4.96
N ALA A 45 -1.07 3.49 5.20
CA ALA A 45 -2.37 3.90 5.71
C ALA A 45 -2.22 4.30 7.19
N MET A 46 -2.52 5.56 7.49
CA MET A 46 -2.36 6.12 8.83
C MET A 46 -3.64 5.95 9.65
N PRO A 47 -3.57 5.55 10.92
CA PRO A 47 -4.74 5.57 11.79
C PRO A 47 -5.09 7.01 12.21
N PRO A 48 -6.38 7.31 12.48
CA PRO A 48 -7.51 6.39 12.53
C PRO A 48 -8.32 6.25 11.23
N ASP A 49 -8.15 7.17 10.29
CA ASP A 49 -8.94 7.31 9.06
C ASP A 49 -8.48 6.38 7.92
N GLY A 50 -7.26 5.86 8.01
CA GLY A 50 -6.68 5.03 6.95
C GLY A 50 -6.08 5.87 5.83
N GLU A 51 -5.86 7.18 6.02
CA GLU A 51 -5.29 8.04 4.98
C GLU A 51 -3.94 7.49 4.54
N LEU A 52 -3.82 7.17 3.25
CA LEU A 52 -2.57 6.72 2.68
C LEU A 52 -1.61 7.91 2.63
N ARG A 53 -0.40 7.75 3.17
CA ARG A 53 0.60 8.81 3.23
C ARG A 53 1.96 8.30 2.82
N GLU A 54 2.68 9.12 2.06
CA GLU A 54 4.09 8.89 1.77
C GLU A 54 4.93 9.17 3.02
N VAL A 55 5.76 8.20 3.40
CA VAL A 55 6.65 8.31 4.55
C VAL A 55 8.07 7.94 4.17
N ASN A 56 9.04 8.59 4.82
CA ASN A 56 10.44 8.21 4.72
C ASN A 56 10.77 7.20 5.83
N VAL A 57 11.11 5.97 5.44
CA VAL A 57 11.39 4.84 6.33
C VAL A 57 12.55 5.14 7.30
N GLN A 58 13.48 6.03 6.94
CA GLN A 58 14.56 6.44 7.85
C GLN A 58 14.10 7.43 8.93
N ARG A 59 12.98 8.14 8.71
CA ARG A 59 12.54 9.26 9.53
C ARG A 59 11.10 9.12 10.01
N LEU A 60 10.77 7.93 10.50
CA LEU A 60 9.42 7.64 10.97
C LEU A 60 9.16 8.22 12.37
N ALA A 61 7.94 8.71 12.59
CA ALA A 61 7.36 8.94 13.90
C ALA A 61 6.95 7.61 14.56
N ALA A 62 6.61 7.64 15.85
CA ALA A 62 6.19 6.43 16.58
C ALA A 62 4.91 5.80 15.97
N VAL A 63 3.95 6.63 15.55
CA VAL A 63 2.70 6.18 14.92
C VAL A 63 2.98 5.54 13.56
N GLU A 64 3.81 6.17 12.73
CA GLU A 64 4.16 5.65 11.39
C GLU A 64 4.93 4.32 11.49
N ARG A 65 5.85 4.19 12.47
CA ARG A 65 6.52 2.91 12.75
C ARG A 65 5.52 1.82 13.10
N ARG A 66 4.53 2.12 13.94
CA ARG A 66 3.49 1.15 14.32
C ARG A 66 2.66 0.74 13.11
N ALA A 67 2.23 1.69 12.29
CA ALA A 67 1.47 1.42 11.06
C ALA A 67 2.27 0.55 10.08
N LEU A 68 3.56 0.86 9.88
CA LEU A 68 4.46 0.06 9.06
C LEU A 68 4.59 -1.37 9.58
N LEU A 69 4.82 -1.54 10.89
CA LEU A 69 4.95 -2.86 11.50
C LEU A 69 3.65 -3.68 11.40
N GLN A 70 2.49 -3.06 11.59
CA GLN A 70 1.20 -3.73 11.40
C GLN A 70 1.01 -4.20 9.95
N ARG A 71 1.36 -3.34 8.97
CA ARG A 71 1.32 -3.70 7.55
C ARG A 71 2.25 -4.87 7.24
N VAL A 72 3.50 -4.81 7.69
CA VAL A 72 4.50 -5.87 7.42
C VAL A 72 4.14 -7.17 8.13
N ALA A 73 3.69 -7.11 9.38
CA ALA A 73 3.27 -8.29 10.13
C ALA A 73 2.03 -8.96 9.51
N GLY A 74 1.14 -8.20 8.87
CA GLY A 74 -0.02 -8.73 8.17
C GLY A 74 0.28 -9.44 6.84
N VAL A 75 1.47 -9.26 6.27
CA VAL A 75 1.82 -9.82 4.95
C VAL A 75 2.36 -11.25 5.02
N ALA A 76 2.96 -11.65 6.13
CA ALA A 76 3.61 -12.97 6.25
C ALA A 76 2.72 -13.96 7.01
N ASP A 77 2.48 -15.13 6.41
CA ASP A 77 1.84 -16.26 7.10
C ASP A 77 2.79 -16.91 8.13
N ASP A 78 4.10 -16.87 7.85
CA ASP A 78 5.14 -17.45 8.70
C ASP A 78 6.19 -16.39 9.07
N HIS A 79 5.93 -15.70 10.17
CA HIS A 79 6.79 -14.63 10.69
C HIS A 79 8.19 -15.14 11.05
N ALA A 80 8.32 -16.37 11.53
CA ALA A 80 9.61 -16.94 11.92
C ALA A 80 10.54 -17.07 10.72
N ARG A 81 10.04 -17.64 9.62
CA ARG A 81 10.80 -17.76 8.37
C ARG A 81 11.12 -16.38 7.77
N PHE A 82 10.17 -15.44 7.81
CA PHE A 82 10.38 -14.07 7.33
C PHE A 82 11.51 -13.37 8.10
N LEU A 83 11.46 -13.39 9.43
CA LEU A 83 12.45 -12.73 10.28
C LEU A 83 13.83 -13.39 10.18
N ALA A 84 13.89 -14.71 10.01
CA ALA A 84 15.16 -15.41 9.79
C ALA A 84 15.86 -14.94 8.49
N LYS A 85 15.12 -14.87 7.37
CA LYS A 85 15.65 -14.35 6.09
C LYS A 85 16.00 -12.86 6.17
N PHE A 86 15.19 -12.07 6.87
CA PHE A 86 15.45 -10.66 7.07
C PHE A 86 16.75 -10.45 7.86
N LYS A 87 16.95 -11.19 8.95
CA LYS A 87 18.18 -11.18 9.73
C LYS A 87 19.40 -11.54 8.88
N GLU A 88 19.32 -12.62 8.09
CA GLU A 88 20.42 -13.01 7.20
C GLU A 88 20.82 -11.90 6.22
N ARG A 89 19.84 -11.14 5.71
CA ARG A 89 20.10 -10.01 4.80
C ARG A 89 20.69 -8.78 5.49
N VAL A 90 20.40 -8.58 6.77
CA VAL A 90 20.92 -7.44 7.55
C VAL A 90 22.33 -7.71 8.05
N ASP A 91 22.65 -8.98 8.36
CA ASP A 91 23.98 -9.38 8.82
C ASP A 91 25.03 -9.47 7.68
N ARG A 92 24.60 -9.44 6.41
CA ARG A 92 25.46 -9.40 5.21
C ARG A 92 25.77 -7.98 4.78
#